data_AF-A0A9X1VJM6-F1
#
_entry.id   AF-A0A9X1VJM6-F1
#
_cell.length_a   1.000
_cell.length_b   1.000
_cell.length_c   1.000
_cell.angle_alpha   90.00
_cell.angle_beta   90.00
_cell.angle_gamma   90.00
#
_symmetry.space_group_name_H-M   'P 1'
#
loop_
_entity.id
_entity.type
_entity.pdbx_description
1 polymer ?
#
loop_
_entity_poly.entity_id
_entity_poly.type
_entity_poly.pdbx_seq_one_letter_code
_entity_poly.pdbx_strand_id
1 'polypeptide(L)'
;MKILHLPKWYPHRYDDQDGDFVARHVAAIAAHGGAAGAVLFATVARGPLPGMIDVEEDFNGPVPTLRYYYRAAPTGLPLLDKPLKLLLYFWCLGRGYRRLRQHWGGQRPDLVHVHVLLRTGLFAWALRALRGIPFIITEHWTLYLPERANGIGWLRRVLTRAVVRRAAALHTVSEGLRRAMAALGFINARSVVIANVVDTELFRPIHPFRHSAIRPLTLLHVSAFHDGVKNISGVLRVVARLRADWPGLRLRIAGYGPDEAALRAYAAELDLLADGTVAFLGKLPHAAVAAEMAAATALVSFSRAETFGCVLLEARACGCPVVATRTGGVPELFQPENAFGLLVKPDDEAALEAALTRVLAGMVRFDPARLRADAAARCAPAAVGAAFGALYRQVLESSSH
;
A
#
# COMPACT_ATOMS: atom_id res chain seq x y z
N MET A 1 22.25 -0.10 -14.76
CA MET A 1 22.21 -0.51 -13.34
C MET A 1 21.25 -1.69 -13.17
N LYS A 2 21.58 -2.73 -12.41
CA LYS A 2 20.72 -3.90 -12.13
C LYS A 2 20.20 -3.84 -10.70
N ILE A 3 18.89 -3.88 -10.54
CA ILE A 3 18.24 -3.77 -9.23
C ILE A 3 17.51 -5.07 -8.91
N LEU A 4 17.85 -5.69 -7.78
CA LEU A 4 17.11 -6.83 -7.26
C LEU A 4 16.06 -6.35 -6.25
N HIS A 5 14.79 -6.40 -6.60
CA HIS A 5 13.68 -6.10 -5.70
C HIS A 5 13.32 -7.34 -4.87
N LEU A 6 13.29 -7.17 -3.54
CA LEU A 6 12.93 -8.21 -2.57
C LEU A 6 11.68 -7.80 -1.80
N PRO A 7 10.49 -8.00 -2.37
CA PRO A 7 9.24 -7.73 -1.69
C PRO A 7 8.84 -8.81 -0.69
N LYS A 8 8.25 -8.39 0.43
CA LYS A 8 7.49 -9.28 1.31
C LYS A 8 6.09 -9.58 0.78
N TRP A 9 5.50 -8.64 0.04
CA TRP A 9 4.16 -8.74 -0.57
C TRP A 9 4.26 -8.32 -2.02
N TYR A 10 3.69 -9.13 -2.92
CA TYR A 10 3.74 -8.91 -4.35
C TYR A 10 2.62 -9.70 -5.03
N PRO A 11 2.01 -9.20 -6.12
CA PRO A 11 0.93 -9.91 -6.81
C PRO A 11 1.30 -11.34 -7.19
N HIS A 12 0.42 -12.28 -6.88
CA HIS A 12 0.67 -13.71 -7.03
C HIS A 12 -0.62 -14.50 -7.30
N ARG A 13 -0.52 -15.80 -7.65
CA ARG A 13 -1.67 -16.61 -8.12
C ARG A 13 -2.85 -16.78 -7.16
N TYR A 14 -2.74 -16.36 -5.90
CA TYR A 14 -3.84 -16.45 -4.92
C TYR A 14 -4.40 -15.08 -4.55
N ASP A 15 -3.69 -14.02 -4.90
CA ASP A 15 -4.14 -12.64 -4.72
C ASP A 15 -3.32 -11.74 -5.65
N ASP A 16 -3.96 -11.29 -6.72
CA ASP A 16 -3.40 -10.39 -7.73
C ASP A 16 -3.28 -8.94 -7.25
N GLN A 17 -3.81 -8.61 -6.06
CA GLN A 17 -3.71 -7.28 -5.46
C GLN A 17 -2.82 -7.25 -4.20
N ASP A 18 -2.30 -8.39 -3.72
CA ASP A 18 -1.40 -8.41 -2.56
C ASP A 18 -0.10 -7.66 -2.88
N GLY A 19 0.23 -6.63 -2.10
CA GLY A 19 1.41 -5.82 -2.33
C GLY A 19 1.39 -5.03 -3.65
N ASP A 20 0.22 -4.73 -4.23
CA ASP A 20 0.09 -3.93 -5.46
C ASP A 20 0.89 -2.61 -5.42
N PHE A 21 0.92 -1.93 -4.27
CA PHE A 21 1.74 -0.72 -4.08
C PHE A 21 3.25 -0.97 -4.34
N VAL A 22 3.76 -2.16 -4.01
CA VAL A 22 5.15 -2.53 -4.31
C VAL A 22 5.32 -2.76 -5.81
N ALA A 23 4.38 -3.45 -6.44
CA ALA A 23 4.39 -3.67 -7.88
C ALA A 23 4.37 -2.35 -8.66
N ARG A 24 3.56 -1.37 -8.23
CA ARG A 24 3.54 -0.03 -8.83
C ARG A 24 4.86 0.72 -8.63
N HIS A 25 5.51 0.63 -7.47
CA HIS A 25 6.86 1.19 -7.28
C HIS A 25 7.86 0.55 -8.25
N VAL A 26 7.89 -0.78 -8.29
CA VAL A 26 8.79 -1.53 -9.17
C VAL A 26 8.56 -1.16 -10.64
N ALA A 27 7.31 -1.07 -11.08
CA ALA A 27 6.96 -0.67 -12.44
C ALA A 27 7.38 0.78 -12.75
N ALA A 28 7.13 1.72 -11.83
CA ALA A 28 7.55 3.12 -11.98
C ALA A 28 9.08 3.26 -12.07
N ILE A 29 9.80 2.49 -11.27
CA ILE A 29 11.27 2.42 -11.31
C ILE A 29 11.77 1.86 -12.64
N ALA A 30 11.19 0.74 -13.10
CA ALA A 30 11.59 0.08 -14.35
C ALA A 30 11.31 0.95 -15.58
N ALA A 31 10.20 1.68 -15.58
CA ALA A 31 9.84 2.61 -16.65
C ALA A 31 10.78 3.84 -16.71
N HIS A 32 11.41 4.22 -15.59
CA HIS A 32 12.33 5.34 -15.55
C HIS A 32 13.74 4.89 -15.97
N GLY A 33 14.06 5.14 -17.25
CA GLY A 33 15.21 4.60 -17.99
C GLY A 33 16.55 4.67 -17.23
N GLY A 34 17.10 3.48 -16.92
CA GLY A 34 18.45 3.34 -16.36
C GLY A 34 18.66 2.11 -15.47
N ALA A 35 17.57 1.52 -14.97
CA ALA A 35 17.58 0.35 -14.09
C ALA A 35 16.94 -0.89 -14.74
N ALA A 36 17.72 -1.95 -14.96
CA ALA A 36 17.21 -3.28 -15.22
C ALA A 36 16.78 -3.92 -13.88
N GLY A 37 15.50 -3.74 -13.52
CA GLY A 37 14.91 -4.31 -12.32
C GLY A 37 14.51 -5.77 -12.50
N ALA A 38 14.64 -6.57 -11.44
CA ALA A 38 14.00 -7.88 -11.36
C ALA A 38 13.45 -8.14 -9.96
N VAL A 39 12.35 -8.88 -9.88
CA VAL A 39 11.65 -9.20 -8.63
C VAL A 39 11.94 -10.64 -8.21
N LEU A 40 12.28 -10.82 -6.94
CA LEU A 40 12.33 -12.12 -6.30
C LEU A 40 11.42 -12.16 -5.09
N PHE A 41 10.31 -12.86 -5.24
CA PHE A 41 9.27 -13.00 -4.24
C PHE A 41 9.17 -14.46 -3.77
N ALA A 42 8.90 -14.65 -2.48
CA ALA A 42 8.65 -15.96 -1.90
C ALA A 42 7.52 -15.89 -0.87
N THR A 43 6.53 -16.77 -1.01
CA THR A 43 5.36 -16.82 -0.13
C THR A 43 4.94 -18.25 0.21
N VAL A 44 4.14 -18.38 1.25
CA VAL A 44 3.55 -19.65 1.65
C VAL A 44 2.43 -20.02 0.66
N ALA A 45 2.41 -21.26 0.20
CA ALA A 45 1.32 -21.77 -0.64
C ALA A 45 0.00 -21.84 0.14
N ARG A 46 -1.11 -21.41 -0.49
CA ARG A 46 -2.46 -21.50 0.07
C ARG A 46 -3.21 -22.79 -0.31
N GLY A 47 -2.56 -23.69 -1.03
CA GLY A 47 -3.12 -24.97 -1.49
C GLY A 47 -2.04 -26.06 -1.61
N PRO A 48 -2.42 -27.27 -2.02
CA PRO A 48 -1.47 -28.37 -2.21
C PRO A 48 -0.41 -27.99 -3.24
N LEU A 49 0.84 -28.35 -2.96
CA LEU A 49 1.97 -28.20 -3.90
C LEU A 49 2.42 -29.58 -4.37
N PRO A 50 2.82 -29.73 -5.65
CA PRO A 50 3.40 -30.98 -6.18
C PRO A 50 4.61 -31.47 -5.38
N GLY A 51 5.41 -30.54 -4.84
CA GLY A 51 6.55 -30.82 -3.95
C GLY A 51 6.60 -29.87 -2.76
N MET A 52 7.77 -29.75 -2.13
CA MET A 52 7.98 -28.76 -1.05
C MET A 52 7.84 -27.31 -1.53
N ILE A 53 8.17 -27.08 -2.80
CA ILE A 53 8.28 -25.77 -3.43
C ILE A 53 7.76 -25.85 -4.86
N ASP A 54 7.09 -24.79 -5.29
CA ASP A 54 6.73 -24.52 -6.69
C ASP A 54 7.27 -23.13 -7.09
N VAL A 55 7.47 -22.88 -8.38
CA VAL A 55 8.03 -21.64 -8.90
C VAL A 55 7.30 -21.17 -10.16
N GLU A 56 6.96 -19.89 -10.18
CA GLU A 56 6.56 -19.18 -11.41
C GLU A 56 7.70 -18.29 -11.85
N GLU A 57 8.06 -18.41 -13.12
CA GLU A 57 9.09 -17.61 -13.77
C GLU A 57 8.47 -16.82 -14.91
N ASP A 58 8.66 -15.50 -14.86
CA ASP A 58 8.28 -14.58 -15.92
C ASP A 58 9.45 -13.64 -16.21
N PHE A 59 10.34 -14.06 -17.10
CA PHE A 59 11.48 -13.24 -17.53
C PHE A 59 11.22 -12.39 -18.77
N ASN A 60 10.08 -12.59 -19.43
CA ASN A 60 9.72 -11.87 -20.65
C ASN A 60 8.74 -10.73 -20.37
N GLY A 61 8.15 -10.68 -19.17
CA GLY A 61 7.32 -9.58 -18.72
C GLY A 61 8.08 -8.25 -18.58
N PRO A 62 7.34 -7.14 -18.38
CA PRO A 62 7.93 -5.79 -18.30
C PRO A 62 8.95 -5.65 -17.17
N VAL A 63 8.80 -6.45 -16.12
CA VAL A 63 9.79 -6.61 -15.06
C VAL A 63 10.01 -8.10 -14.82
N PRO A 64 11.21 -8.65 -15.13
CA PRO A 64 11.57 -10.02 -14.84
C PRO A 64 11.23 -10.41 -13.39
N THR A 65 10.42 -11.45 -13.20
CA THR A 65 9.87 -11.83 -11.90
C THR A 65 9.99 -13.33 -11.64
N LEU A 66 10.51 -13.68 -10.46
CA LEU A 66 10.46 -15.03 -9.89
C LEU A 66 9.57 -15.05 -8.66
N ARG A 67 8.58 -15.94 -8.65
CA ARG A 67 7.70 -16.18 -7.49
C ARG A 67 7.88 -17.61 -7.01
N TYR A 68 8.35 -17.77 -5.78
CA TYR A 68 8.45 -19.06 -5.12
C TYR A 68 7.28 -19.27 -4.16
N TYR A 69 6.68 -20.45 -4.21
CA TYR A 69 5.65 -20.90 -3.30
C TYR A 69 6.19 -22.08 -2.49
N TYR A 70 6.14 -22.02 -1.17
CA TYR A 70 6.64 -23.10 -0.30
C TYR A 70 5.57 -23.58 0.68
N ARG A 71 5.61 -24.87 1.03
CA ARG A 71 4.61 -25.50 1.89
C ARG A 71 4.53 -24.82 3.28
N ALA A 72 3.29 -24.65 3.76
CA ALA A 72 3.01 -24.10 5.09
C ALA A 72 3.41 -25.06 6.23
N ALA A 73 3.15 -26.35 6.02
CA ALA A 73 3.45 -27.45 6.93
C ALA A 73 4.25 -28.53 6.17
N PRO A 74 5.59 -28.37 6.06
CA PRO A 74 6.41 -29.31 5.30
C PRO A 74 6.41 -30.74 5.87
N THR A 75 6.34 -30.91 7.19
CA THR A 75 6.30 -32.22 7.87
C THR A 75 4.95 -32.54 8.48
N GLY A 76 4.10 -31.54 8.71
CA GLY A 76 2.83 -31.69 9.42
C GLY A 76 2.99 -31.69 10.95
N LEU A 77 4.21 -31.54 11.46
CA LEU A 77 4.52 -31.47 12.89
C LEU A 77 4.79 -30.01 13.29
N PRO A 78 3.89 -29.35 14.05
CA PRO A 78 3.96 -27.90 14.29
C PRO A 78 5.29 -27.39 14.86
N LEU A 79 5.93 -28.18 15.73
CA LEU A 79 7.22 -27.83 16.36
C LEU A 79 8.38 -27.78 15.35
N LEU A 80 8.33 -28.60 14.30
CA LEU A 80 9.36 -28.67 13.25
C LEU A 80 9.04 -27.74 12.08
N ASP A 81 7.75 -27.52 11.79
CA ASP A 81 7.32 -26.76 10.64
C ASP A 81 7.70 -25.28 10.72
N LYS A 82 7.69 -24.68 11.92
CA LYS A 82 8.03 -23.26 12.09
C LYS A 82 9.48 -22.92 11.68
N PRO A 83 10.53 -23.60 12.20
CA PRO A 83 11.90 -23.37 11.76
C PRO A 83 12.13 -23.81 10.32
N LEU A 84 11.57 -24.95 9.91
CA LEU A 84 11.73 -25.46 8.54
C LEU A 84 11.13 -24.51 7.50
N LYS A 85 9.98 -23.90 7.79
CA LYS A 85 9.36 -22.88 6.93
C LYS A 85 10.26 -21.65 6.75
N LEU A 86 10.98 -21.25 7.81
CA LEU A 86 11.93 -20.14 7.71
C LEU A 86 13.15 -20.52 6.87
N LEU A 87 13.66 -21.75 7.02
CA LEU A 87 14.75 -22.28 6.20
C LEU A 87 14.35 -22.38 4.72
N LEU A 88 13.15 -22.91 4.43
CA LEU A 88 12.60 -22.97 3.07
C LEU A 88 12.47 -21.59 2.44
N TYR A 89 11.99 -20.60 3.21
CA TYR A 89 11.93 -19.21 2.74
C TYR A 89 13.30 -18.69 2.28
N PHE A 90 14.34 -18.82 3.09
CA PHE A 90 15.69 -18.36 2.71
C PHE A 90 16.31 -19.23 1.61
N TRP A 91 15.99 -20.53 1.55
CA TRP A 91 16.39 -21.40 0.45
C TRP A 91 15.79 -20.94 -0.88
N CYS A 92 14.50 -20.59 -0.90
CA CYS A 92 13.82 -20.02 -2.08
C CYS A 92 14.51 -18.73 -2.53
N LEU A 93 14.81 -17.81 -1.61
CA LEU A 93 15.53 -16.58 -1.94
C LEU A 93 16.95 -16.87 -2.48
N GLY A 94 17.67 -17.82 -1.89
CA GLY A 94 18.99 -18.23 -2.37
C GLY A 94 18.96 -18.86 -3.77
N ARG A 95 17.98 -19.73 -4.05
CA ARG A 95 17.79 -20.33 -5.38
C ARG A 95 17.36 -19.28 -6.41
N GLY A 96 16.39 -18.43 -6.07
CA GLY A 96 15.92 -17.36 -6.93
C GLY A 96 17.00 -16.34 -7.27
N TYR A 97 17.84 -15.96 -6.30
CA TYR A 97 19.00 -15.11 -6.55
C TYR A 97 19.97 -15.73 -7.56
N ARG A 98 20.28 -17.03 -7.45
CA ARG A 98 21.12 -17.74 -8.43
C ARG A 98 20.48 -17.75 -9.82
N ARG A 99 19.18 -17.99 -9.90
CA ARG A 99 18.43 -18.02 -11.15
C ARG A 99 18.38 -16.65 -11.83
N LEU A 100 18.14 -15.58 -11.07
CA LEU A 100 18.19 -14.20 -11.58
C LEU A 100 19.58 -13.79 -12.05
N ARG A 101 20.64 -14.24 -11.36
CA ARG A 101 22.00 -14.04 -11.86
C ARG A 101 22.24 -14.73 -13.19
N GLN A 102 21.72 -15.94 -13.40
CA GLN A 102 21.82 -16.62 -14.69
C GLN A 102 21.08 -15.84 -15.78
N HIS A 103 19.89 -15.33 -15.49
CA HIS A 103 19.16 -14.43 -16.39
C HIS A 103 19.97 -13.17 -16.74
N TRP A 104 20.74 -12.63 -15.80
CA TRP A 104 21.69 -11.53 -16.03
C TRP A 104 23.08 -11.97 -16.53
N GLY A 105 23.21 -13.13 -17.19
CA GLY A 105 24.48 -13.59 -17.77
C GLY A 105 25.59 -13.83 -16.73
N GLY A 106 25.23 -14.25 -15.52
CA GLY A 106 26.14 -14.47 -14.39
C GLY A 106 26.47 -13.23 -13.57
N GLN A 107 26.07 -12.04 -14.02
CA GLN A 107 26.34 -10.77 -13.34
C GLN A 107 25.53 -10.66 -12.04
N ARG A 108 26.05 -9.88 -11.09
CA ARG A 108 25.38 -9.60 -9.80
C ARG A 108 24.51 -8.34 -9.96
N PRO A 109 23.47 -8.15 -9.13
CA PRO A 109 22.81 -6.86 -9.05
C PRO A 109 23.78 -5.82 -8.48
N ASP A 110 23.63 -4.58 -8.92
CA ASP A 110 24.37 -3.43 -8.40
C ASP A 110 23.79 -2.99 -7.04
N LEU A 111 22.48 -3.18 -6.85
CA LEU A 111 21.75 -2.83 -5.62
C LEU A 111 20.64 -3.83 -5.32
N VAL A 112 20.40 -4.10 -4.04
CA VAL A 112 19.20 -4.79 -3.56
C VAL A 112 18.21 -3.78 -2.99
N HIS A 113 16.97 -3.80 -3.44
CA HIS A 113 15.90 -2.95 -2.91
C HIS A 113 14.88 -3.81 -2.16
N VAL A 114 14.92 -3.71 -0.84
CA VAL A 114 14.02 -4.42 0.06
C VAL A 114 12.70 -3.67 0.15
N HIS A 115 11.57 -4.36 -0.05
CA HIS A 115 10.24 -3.80 0.20
C HIS A 115 9.59 -4.54 1.36
N VAL A 116 9.34 -3.80 2.45
CA VAL A 116 8.78 -4.24 3.73
C VAL A 116 9.70 -5.16 4.53
N LEU A 117 10.06 -4.74 5.74
CA LEU A 117 10.90 -5.48 6.68
C LEU A 117 10.17 -6.70 7.29
N LEU A 118 10.84 -7.71 7.84
CA LEU A 118 12.26 -7.81 8.16
C LEU A 118 13.01 -8.91 7.38
N ARG A 119 12.33 -10.00 7.01
CA ARG A 119 13.01 -11.22 6.50
C ARG A 119 13.77 -10.98 5.19
N THR A 120 13.16 -10.25 4.26
CA THR A 120 13.80 -9.76 3.03
C THR A 120 15.02 -8.89 3.33
N GLY A 121 14.94 -8.04 4.36
CA GLY A 121 16.05 -7.24 4.86
C GLY A 121 17.21 -8.06 5.44
N LEU A 122 16.92 -9.16 6.16
CA LEU A 122 17.97 -10.08 6.63
C LEU A 122 18.69 -10.76 5.46
N PHE A 123 17.97 -11.15 4.41
CA PHE A 123 18.58 -11.72 3.21
C PHE A 123 19.43 -10.69 2.45
N ALA A 124 18.94 -9.45 2.30
CA ALA A 124 19.71 -8.37 1.70
C ALA A 124 20.98 -8.04 2.51
N TRP A 125 20.89 -8.05 3.84
CA TRP A 125 22.05 -7.87 4.71
C TRP A 125 23.07 -9.00 4.53
N ALA A 126 22.62 -10.26 4.41
CA ALA A 126 23.51 -11.38 4.11
C ALA A 126 24.19 -11.22 2.73
N LEU A 127 23.46 -10.77 1.69
CA LEU A 127 24.06 -10.47 0.39
C LEU A 127 25.11 -9.35 0.48
N ARG A 128 24.86 -8.31 1.29
CA ARG A 128 25.85 -7.27 1.56
C ARG A 128 27.11 -7.84 2.20
N ALA A 129 26.97 -8.62 3.27
CA ALA A 129 28.10 -9.19 4.01
C ALA A 129 28.92 -10.18 3.17
N LEU A 130 28.25 -11.02 2.37
CA LEU A 130 28.91 -12.09 1.62
C LEU A 130 29.40 -11.65 0.23
N ARG A 131 28.80 -10.61 -0.37
CA ARG A 131 29.02 -10.24 -1.77
C ARG A 131 29.30 -8.76 -2.00
N GLY A 132 29.27 -7.93 -0.96
CA GLY A 132 29.50 -6.49 -1.05
C GLY A 132 28.34 -5.71 -1.67
N ILE A 133 27.19 -6.34 -1.94
CA ILE A 133 26.08 -5.68 -2.65
C ILE A 133 25.34 -4.75 -1.68
N PRO A 134 25.28 -3.43 -1.92
CA PRO A 134 24.53 -2.51 -1.07
C PRO A 134 23.03 -2.80 -1.15
N PHE A 135 22.29 -2.38 -0.11
CA PHE A 135 20.84 -2.50 -0.11
C PHE A 135 20.16 -1.26 0.47
N ILE A 136 19.00 -0.92 -0.09
CA ILE A 136 18.09 0.06 0.49
C ILE A 136 16.81 -0.63 0.97
N ILE A 137 16.06 0.05 1.82
CA ILE A 137 14.78 -0.43 2.34
C ILE A 137 13.70 0.56 1.94
N THR A 138 12.55 0.07 1.49
CA THR A 138 11.29 0.81 1.47
C THR A 138 10.31 0.17 2.44
N GLU A 139 9.79 0.97 3.36
CA GLU A 139 8.79 0.52 4.32
C GLU A 139 7.40 1.09 4.02
N HIS A 140 6.41 0.20 4.08
CA HIS A 140 5.00 0.49 3.80
C HIS A 140 4.07 0.12 4.97
N TRP A 141 4.53 -0.73 5.91
CA TRP A 141 3.65 -1.42 6.83
C TRP A 141 3.24 -0.54 8.04
N THR A 142 1.93 -0.48 8.28
CA THR A 142 1.30 0.17 9.45
C THR A 142 1.75 -0.37 10.81
N LEU A 143 2.42 -1.53 10.87
CA LEU A 143 2.90 -2.11 12.13
C LEU A 143 3.80 -1.16 12.93
N TYR A 144 4.56 -0.30 12.25
CA TYR A 144 5.50 0.61 12.90
C TYR A 144 4.85 1.91 13.39
N LEU A 145 3.58 2.15 13.08
CA LEU A 145 2.85 3.30 13.58
C LEU A 145 2.54 3.13 15.08
N PRO A 146 2.43 4.23 15.85
CA PRO A 146 2.24 4.19 17.30
C PRO A 146 1.06 3.31 17.75
N GLU A 147 -0.02 3.30 16.96
CA GLU A 147 -1.26 2.57 17.23
C GLU A 147 -1.05 1.03 17.22
N ARG A 148 0.04 0.54 16.61
CA ARG A 148 0.32 -0.90 16.44
C ARG A 148 1.70 -1.33 16.94
N ALA A 149 2.61 -0.40 17.20
CA ALA A 149 4.01 -0.70 17.51
C ALA A 149 4.21 -1.48 18.82
N ASN A 150 3.22 -1.45 19.73
CA ASN A 150 3.25 -2.20 20.99
C ASN A 150 3.32 -3.72 20.77
N GLY A 151 2.84 -4.23 19.63
CA GLY A 151 2.92 -5.66 19.29
C GLY A 151 4.31 -6.14 18.82
N ILE A 152 5.31 -5.26 18.74
CA ILE A 152 6.64 -5.61 18.23
C ILE A 152 7.52 -6.17 19.36
N GLY A 153 7.70 -7.49 19.38
CA GLY A 153 8.59 -8.17 20.33
C GLY A 153 10.05 -7.70 20.27
N TRP A 154 10.76 -7.83 21.40
CA TRP A 154 12.11 -7.29 21.61
C TRP A 154 13.12 -7.75 20.55
N LEU A 155 13.16 -9.05 20.23
CA LEU A 155 14.12 -9.63 19.29
C LEU A 155 13.93 -9.04 17.89
N ARG A 156 12.67 -8.89 17.47
CA ARG A 156 12.33 -8.27 16.19
C ARG A 156 12.76 -6.81 16.17
N ARG A 157 12.59 -6.07 17.27
CA ARG A 157 13.02 -4.67 17.38
C ARG A 157 14.55 -4.56 17.24
N VAL A 158 15.31 -5.40 17.94
CA VAL A 158 16.78 -5.42 17.85
C VAL A 158 17.25 -5.74 16.43
N LEU A 159 16.70 -6.79 15.81
CA LEU A 159 17.07 -7.18 14.45
C LEU A 159 16.68 -6.13 13.41
N THR A 160 15.48 -5.56 13.50
CA THR A 160 15.05 -4.47 12.61
C THR A 160 15.99 -3.27 12.72
N ARG A 161 16.37 -2.88 13.94
CA ARG A 161 17.32 -1.77 14.15
C ARG A 161 18.68 -2.06 13.50
N ALA A 162 19.19 -3.28 13.65
CA ALA A 162 20.47 -3.68 13.03
C ALA A 162 20.40 -3.63 11.50
N VAL A 163 19.33 -4.17 10.90
CA VAL A 163 19.13 -4.17 9.44
C VAL A 163 18.99 -2.73 8.91
N VAL A 164 18.19 -1.89 9.56
CA VAL A 164 18.00 -0.48 9.15
C VAL A 164 19.30 0.31 9.22
N ARG A 165 20.12 0.09 10.26
CA ARG A 165 21.43 0.74 10.38
C ARG A 165 22.43 0.32 9.32
N ARG A 166 22.33 -0.91 8.81
CA ARG A 166 23.24 -1.43 7.79
C ARG A 166 22.81 -1.14 6.35
N ALA A 167 21.55 -0.76 6.16
CA ALA A 167 21.06 -0.30 4.87
C ALA A 167 21.79 0.97 4.42
N ALA A 168 21.98 1.11 3.11
CA ALA A 168 22.56 2.30 2.51
C ALA A 168 21.60 3.50 2.53
N ALA A 169 20.29 3.25 2.56
CA ALA A 169 19.24 4.25 2.75
C ALA A 169 17.97 3.59 3.31
N LEU A 170 17.18 4.36 4.04
CA LEU A 170 15.82 4.00 4.46
C LEU A 170 14.82 4.92 3.78
N HIS A 171 14.00 4.35 2.90
CA HIS A 171 12.87 5.02 2.30
C HIS A 171 11.58 4.68 3.07
N THR A 172 10.76 5.69 3.36
CA THR A 172 9.41 5.53 3.92
C THR A 172 8.40 6.26 3.05
N VAL A 173 7.22 5.67 2.88
CA VAL A 173 6.17 6.24 2.00
C VAL A 173 5.56 7.56 2.48
N SER A 174 5.79 7.92 3.74
CA SER A 174 5.32 9.15 4.35
C SER A 174 6.26 9.62 5.45
N GLU A 175 6.21 10.90 5.75
CA GLU A 175 6.94 11.52 6.84
C GLU A 175 6.44 11.01 8.20
N GLY A 176 5.16 10.71 8.33
CA GLY A 176 4.53 10.13 9.51
C GLY A 176 5.08 8.74 9.81
N LEU A 177 5.24 7.90 8.77
CA LEU A 177 5.92 6.61 8.93
C LEU A 177 7.41 6.79 9.27
N ARG A 178 8.10 7.76 8.66
CA ARG A 178 9.49 8.10 8.99
C ARG A 178 9.66 8.42 10.47
N ARG A 179 8.83 9.32 11.00
CA ARG A 179 8.83 9.71 12.43
C ARG A 179 8.50 8.53 13.34
N ALA A 180 7.50 7.74 12.99
CA ALA A 180 7.11 6.57 13.78
C ALA A 180 8.23 5.52 13.86
N MET A 181 8.88 5.22 12.73
CA MET A 181 10.05 4.33 12.70
C MET A 181 11.24 4.90 13.49
N ALA A 182 11.50 6.21 13.37
CA ALA A 182 12.56 6.87 14.12
C ALA A 182 12.33 6.79 15.65
N ALA A 183 11.09 6.94 16.12
CA ALA A 183 10.72 6.79 17.53
C ALA A 183 10.99 5.38 18.09
N LEU A 184 10.98 4.35 17.22
CA LEU A 184 11.36 2.98 17.57
C LEU A 184 12.88 2.74 17.53
N GLY A 185 13.66 3.78 17.20
CA GLY A 185 15.10 3.73 16.98
C GLY A 185 15.49 3.07 15.66
N PHE A 186 14.59 3.03 14.68
CA PHE A 186 14.89 2.60 13.31
C PHE A 186 15.30 3.81 12.48
N ILE A 187 16.54 4.25 12.68
CA ILE A 187 17.09 5.47 12.10
C ILE A 187 18.22 5.11 11.14
N ASN A 188 18.22 5.76 9.98
CA ASN A 188 19.30 5.72 9.01
C ASN A 188 19.67 7.16 8.63
N ALA A 189 20.96 7.47 8.49
CA ALA A 189 21.43 8.82 8.15
C ALA A 189 20.94 9.30 6.78
N ARG A 190 20.63 8.38 5.87
CA ARG A 190 20.08 8.65 4.53
C ARG A 190 18.62 8.24 4.45
N SER A 191 17.83 8.68 5.42
CA SER A 191 16.39 8.45 5.39
C SER A 191 15.71 9.44 4.43
N VAL A 192 14.87 8.94 3.54
CA VAL A 192 14.16 9.75 2.53
C VAL A 192 12.67 9.38 2.48
N VAL A 193 11.84 10.31 2.01
CA VAL A 193 10.41 10.09 1.80
C VAL A 193 10.09 10.20 0.32
N ILE A 194 9.50 9.15 -0.26
CA ILE A 194 9.02 9.10 -1.64
C ILE A 194 7.60 8.53 -1.60
N ALA A 195 6.65 9.21 -2.24
CA ALA A 195 5.25 8.80 -2.22
C ALA A 195 5.03 7.41 -2.85
N ASN A 196 3.90 6.77 -2.51
CA ASN A 196 3.38 5.66 -3.32
C ASN A 196 2.97 6.15 -4.72
N VAL A 197 2.91 5.20 -5.66
CA VAL A 197 2.58 5.47 -7.07
C VAL A 197 1.06 5.42 -7.29
N VAL A 198 0.58 6.41 -8.02
CA VAL A 198 -0.76 6.44 -8.61
C VAL A 198 -0.63 6.55 -10.11
N ASP A 199 -1.32 5.68 -10.85
CA ASP A 199 -1.48 5.82 -12.29
C ASP A 199 -2.40 7.02 -12.58
N THR A 200 -1.83 8.18 -12.82
CA THR A 200 -2.57 9.43 -13.03
C THR A 200 -3.25 9.52 -14.41
N GLU A 201 -2.96 8.59 -15.31
CA GLU A 201 -3.67 8.46 -16.59
C GLU A 201 -4.95 7.65 -16.41
N LEU A 202 -4.90 6.61 -15.58
CA LEU A 202 -6.07 5.83 -15.17
C LEU A 202 -6.96 6.60 -14.20
N PHE A 203 -6.39 7.09 -13.11
CA PHE A 203 -7.08 7.88 -12.09
C PHE A 203 -7.08 9.35 -12.52
N ARG A 204 -8.18 9.75 -13.15
CA ARG A 204 -8.40 11.11 -13.65
C ARG A 204 -9.87 11.50 -13.57
N PRO A 205 -10.18 12.80 -13.49
CA PRO A 205 -11.57 13.25 -13.56
C PRO A 205 -12.22 12.80 -14.87
N ILE A 206 -13.43 12.27 -14.81
CA ILE A 206 -14.22 11.92 -15.99
C ILE A 206 -15.12 13.12 -16.32
N HIS A 207 -14.68 13.93 -17.30
CA HIS A 207 -15.31 15.18 -17.77
C HIS A 207 -15.43 16.28 -16.69
N PRO A 208 -15.50 17.58 -17.05
CA PRO A 208 -15.63 18.64 -16.04
C PRO A 208 -16.89 18.37 -15.24
N PHE A 209 -16.74 18.30 -13.91
CA PHE A 209 -17.79 18.19 -12.91
C PHE A 209 -18.95 19.16 -13.23
N ARG A 210 -19.88 18.73 -14.07
CA ARG A 210 -21.20 19.34 -14.11
C ARG A 210 -21.88 18.79 -12.87
N HIS A 211 -21.89 19.59 -11.81
CA HIS A 211 -22.96 19.55 -10.81
C HIS A 211 -24.29 19.76 -11.55
N SER A 212 -24.75 18.76 -12.30
CA SER A 212 -26.17 18.71 -12.63
C SER A 212 -26.87 18.43 -11.31
N ALA A 213 -27.87 19.23 -10.99
CA ALA A 213 -28.65 19.13 -9.75
C ALA A 213 -29.44 17.81 -9.59
N ILE A 214 -29.12 16.78 -10.39
CA ILE A 214 -29.92 15.57 -10.63
C ILE A 214 -29.14 14.29 -10.28
N ARG A 215 -27.86 14.37 -9.88
CA ARG A 215 -27.11 13.17 -9.47
C ARG A 215 -27.30 12.86 -7.98
N PRO A 216 -27.53 11.58 -7.61
CA PRO A 216 -27.62 11.18 -6.21
C PRO A 216 -26.28 11.42 -5.49
N LEU A 217 -26.35 11.96 -4.28
CA LEU A 217 -25.19 12.17 -3.43
C LEU A 217 -24.57 10.82 -3.08
N THR A 218 -23.34 10.59 -3.53
CA THR A 218 -22.68 9.28 -3.46
C THR A 218 -21.38 9.37 -2.68
N LEU A 219 -21.34 8.72 -1.53
CA LEU A 219 -20.12 8.46 -0.78
C LEU A 219 -19.49 7.16 -1.27
N LEU A 220 -18.16 7.16 -1.39
CA LEU A 220 -17.40 5.97 -1.77
C LEU A 220 -16.48 5.55 -0.63
N HIS A 221 -16.42 4.26 -0.34
CA HIS A 221 -15.41 3.65 0.49
C HIS A 221 -14.67 2.57 -0.30
N VAL A 222 -13.34 2.58 -0.27
CA VAL A 222 -12.52 1.53 -0.91
C VAL A 222 -11.43 1.06 0.04
N SER A 223 -11.48 -0.21 0.45
CA SER A 223 -10.45 -0.80 1.30
C SER A 223 -10.51 -2.33 1.34
N ALA A 224 -9.49 -2.98 1.92
CA ALA A 224 -9.61 -4.37 2.34
C ALA A 224 -10.47 -4.47 3.62
N PHE A 225 -11.40 -5.41 3.68
CA PHE A 225 -12.38 -5.54 4.76
C PHE A 225 -11.77 -6.18 6.01
N HIS A 226 -10.96 -5.39 6.69
CA HIS A 226 -10.44 -5.61 8.03
C HIS A 226 -11.00 -4.52 8.95
N ASP A 227 -12.17 -4.74 9.52
CA ASP A 227 -12.95 -3.71 10.22
C ASP A 227 -12.21 -3.16 11.45
N GLY A 228 -11.43 -4.01 12.13
CA GLY A 228 -10.57 -3.59 13.23
C GLY A 228 -9.58 -2.47 12.84
N VAL A 229 -9.17 -2.39 11.57
CA VAL A 229 -8.26 -1.36 11.05
C VAL A 229 -8.99 -0.29 10.23
N LYS A 230 -9.94 -0.69 9.37
CA LYS A 230 -10.60 0.21 8.40
C LYS A 230 -11.87 0.86 8.93
N ASN A 231 -12.44 0.33 10.01
CA ASN A 231 -13.62 0.85 10.69
C ASN A 231 -14.80 1.15 9.74
N ILE A 232 -15.10 0.18 8.88
CA ILE A 232 -16.20 0.23 7.93
C ILE A 232 -17.52 0.23 8.69
N SER A 233 -17.61 -0.50 9.81
CA SER A 233 -18.76 -0.47 10.72
C SER A 233 -19.05 0.94 11.25
N GLY A 234 -18.03 1.73 11.56
CA GLY A 234 -18.19 3.14 11.92
C GLY A 234 -18.77 3.99 10.78
N VAL A 235 -18.30 3.77 9.54
CA VAL A 235 -18.88 4.45 8.36
C VAL A 235 -20.35 4.08 8.17
N LEU A 236 -20.71 2.80 8.31
CA LEU A 236 -22.09 2.33 8.21
C LEU A 236 -23.01 3.00 9.25
N ARG A 237 -22.59 3.09 10.52
CA ARG A 237 -23.35 3.78 11.57
C ARG A 237 -23.57 5.25 11.26
N VAL A 238 -22.55 5.96 10.79
CA VAL A 238 -22.67 7.37 10.41
C VAL A 238 -23.62 7.55 9.23
N VAL A 239 -23.52 6.71 8.20
CA VAL A 239 -24.42 6.78 7.04
C VAL A 239 -25.87 6.45 7.42
N ALA A 240 -26.09 5.52 8.35
CA ALA A 240 -27.44 5.22 8.87
C ALA A 240 -28.09 6.43 9.58
N ARG A 241 -27.31 7.31 10.19
CA ARG A 241 -27.81 8.57 10.77
C ARG A 241 -28.04 9.63 9.69
N LEU A 242 -27.06 9.82 8.80
CA LEU A 242 -27.14 10.83 7.73
C LEU A 242 -28.29 10.59 6.74
N ARG A 243 -28.66 9.34 6.44
CA ARG A 243 -29.70 9.06 5.43
C ARG A 243 -31.06 9.70 5.74
N ALA A 244 -31.35 10.01 7.01
CA ALA A 244 -32.58 10.67 7.42
C ALA A 244 -32.69 12.09 6.88
N ASP A 245 -31.57 12.83 6.88
CA ASP A 245 -31.50 14.22 6.43
C ASP A 245 -31.18 14.35 4.92
N TRP A 246 -30.70 13.25 4.31
CA TRP A 246 -30.27 13.22 2.90
C TRP A 246 -31.00 12.11 2.11
N PRO A 247 -32.30 12.30 1.77
CA PRO A 247 -33.03 11.35 0.95
C PRO A 247 -32.31 11.10 -0.40
N GLY A 248 -32.01 9.84 -0.69
CA GLY A 248 -31.26 9.47 -1.90
C GLY A 248 -29.74 9.42 -1.74
N LEU A 249 -29.21 9.63 -0.52
CA LEU A 249 -27.82 9.33 -0.19
C LEU A 249 -27.49 7.87 -0.55
N ARG A 250 -26.30 7.68 -1.12
CA ARG A 250 -25.75 6.36 -1.44
C ARG A 250 -24.36 6.22 -0.84
N LEU A 251 -24.06 5.08 -0.23
CA LEU A 251 -22.72 4.64 0.13
C LEU A 251 -22.37 3.42 -0.71
N ARG A 252 -21.33 3.56 -1.53
CA ARG A 252 -20.77 2.48 -2.33
C ARG A 252 -19.50 1.98 -1.68
N ILE A 253 -19.41 0.67 -1.43
CA ILE A 253 -18.31 0.05 -0.70
C ILE A 253 -17.62 -0.96 -1.63
N ALA A 254 -16.41 -0.64 -2.10
CA ALA A 254 -15.59 -1.53 -2.91
C ALA A 254 -14.48 -2.16 -2.06
N GLY A 255 -14.21 -3.44 -2.28
CA GLY A 255 -13.23 -4.19 -1.50
C GLY A 255 -13.66 -5.62 -1.20
N TYR A 256 -12.80 -6.30 -0.45
CA TYR A 256 -12.99 -7.66 0.03
C TYR A 256 -12.11 -7.89 1.25
N GLY A 257 -12.41 -8.91 2.05
CA GLY A 257 -11.60 -9.25 3.22
C GLY A 257 -12.32 -10.19 4.17
N PRO A 258 -11.65 -10.62 5.24
CA PRO A 258 -12.20 -11.61 6.17
C PRO A 258 -13.48 -11.15 6.87
N ASP A 259 -13.67 -9.84 7.04
CA ASP A 259 -14.83 -9.29 7.76
C ASP A 259 -16.02 -8.99 6.83
N GLU A 260 -15.97 -9.40 5.55
CA GLU A 260 -17.03 -9.09 4.56
C GLU A 260 -18.42 -9.56 5.00
N ALA A 261 -18.54 -10.81 5.44
CA ALA A 261 -19.82 -11.38 5.85
C ALA A 261 -20.40 -10.64 7.05
N ALA A 262 -19.56 -10.32 8.04
CA ALA A 262 -19.97 -9.58 9.23
C ALA A 262 -20.41 -8.14 8.89
N LEU A 263 -19.70 -7.46 7.98
CA LEU A 263 -20.04 -6.11 7.55
C LEU A 263 -21.35 -6.06 6.75
N ARG A 264 -21.61 -7.06 5.90
CA ARG A 264 -22.88 -7.17 5.17
C ARG A 264 -24.05 -7.44 6.11
N ALA A 265 -23.88 -8.34 7.09
CA ALA A 265 -24.87 -8.60 8.11
C ALA A 265 -25.18 -7.32 8.93
N TYR A 266 -24.14 -6.61 9.36
CA TYR A 266 -24.29 -5.37 10.11
C TYR A 266 -24.98 -4.26 9.29
N ALA A 267 -24.68 -4.14 7.99
CA ALA A 267 -25.40 -3.21 7.12
C ALA A 267 -26.88 -3.59 6.95
N ALA A 268 -27.21 -4.89 6.94
CA ALA A 268 -28.59 -5.37 6.89
C ALA A 268 -29.33 -5.07 8.21
N GLU A 269 -28.69 -5.25 9.36
CA GLU A 269 -29.24 -4.91 10.68
C GLU A 269 -29.57 -3.41 10.81
N LEU A 270 -28.86 -2.55 10.07
CA LEU A 270 -29.12 -1.12 10.00
C LEU A 270 -30.14 -0.75 8.89
N ASP A 271 -30.78 -1.73 8.25
CA ASP A 271 -31.70 -1.58 7.10
C ASP A 271 -31.09 -0.87 5.87
N LEU A 272 -29.77 -0.72 5.82
CA LEU A 272 -29.07 0.04 4.76
C LEU A 272 -29.04 -0.69 3.41
N LEU A 273 -29.22 -2.01 3.42
CA LEU A 273 -29.29 -2.81 2.20
C LEU A 273 -30.70 -2.82 1.60
N ALA A 274 -31.72 -2.90 2.45
CA ALA A 274 -33.11 -3.00 2.05
C ALA A 274 -33.62 -1.70 1.39
N ASP A 275 -33.20 -0.55 1.90
CA ASP A 275 -33.56 0.77 1.35
C ASP A 275 -32.65 1.22 0.18
N GLY A 276 -31.62 0.43 -0.14
CA GLY A 276 -30.65 0.71 -1.20
C GLY A 276 -29.66 1.84 -0.89
N THR A 277 -29.56 2.28 0.37
CA THR A 277 -28.58 3.28 0.81
C THR A 277 -27.15 2.76 0.65
N VAL A 278 -26.89 1.48 0.95
CA VAL A 278 -25.57 0.85 0.85
C VAL A 278 -25.51 -0.20 -0.25
N ALA A 279 -24.46 -0.14 -1.06
CA ALA A 279 -24.13 -1.16 -2.04
C ALA A 279 -22.68 -1.63 -1.86
N PHE A 280 -22.51 -2.93 -1.60
CA PHE A 280 -21.20 -3.59 -1.61
C PHE A 280 -20.87 -4.04 -3.04
N LEU A 281 -19.83 -3.48 -3.63
CA LEU A 281 -19.41 -3.71 -5.01
C LEU A 281 -18.45 -4.89 -5.17
N GLY A 282 -17.95 -5.43 -4.06
CA GLY A 282 -16.93 -6.47 -4.05
C GLY A 282 -15.57 -5.97 -4.55
N LYS A 283 -14.72 -6.91 -4.96
CA LYS A 283 -13.41 -6.61 -5.54
C LYS A 283 -13.56 -6.01 -6.93
N LEU A 284 -13.05 -4.79 -7.11
CA LEU A 284 -13.09 -4.09 -8.39
C LEU A 284 -11.70 -4.02 -9.05
N PRO A 285 -11.62 -4.09 -10.40
CA PRO A 285 -10.40 -3.71 -11.11
C PRO A 285 -10.14 -2.20 -10.96
N HIS A 286 -8.87 -1.77 -11.08
CA HIS A 286 -8.49 -0.36 -10.88
C HIS A 286 -9.28 0.61 -11.79
N ALA A 287 -9.59 0.23 -13.03
CA ALA A 287 -10.38 1.06 -13.94
C ALA A 287 -11.81 1.31 -13.41
N ALA A 288 -12.43 0.32 -12.79
CA ALA A 288 -13.73 0.48 -12.16
C ALA A 288 -13.62 1.33 -10.88
N VAL A 289 -12.57 1.13 -10.06
CA VAL A 289 -12.32 2.00 -8.89
C VAL A 289 -12.15 3.46 -9.32
N ALA A 290 -11.40 3.73 -10.39
CA ALA A 290 -11.22 5.08 -10.93
C ALA A 290 -12.54 5.70 -11.38
N ALA A 291 -13.41 4.92 -12.04
CA ALA A 291 -14.74 5.37 -12.44
C ALA A 291 -15.65 5.68 -11.25
N GLU A 292 -15.65 4.83 -10.22
CA GLU A 292 -16.38 5.07 -8.96
C GLU A 292 -15.90 6.34 -8.26
N MET A 293 -14.57 6.53 -8.15
CA MET A 293 -13.99 7.72 -7.55
C MET A 293 -14.32 8.99 -8.32
N ALA A 294 -14.26 8.96 -9.65
CA ALA A 294 -14.59 10.10 -10.49
C ALA A 294 -16.08 10.47 -10.43
N ALA A 295 -16.96 9.52 -10.08
CA ALA A 295 -18.39 9.73 -9.94
C ALA A 295 -18.82 10.11 -8.51
N ALA A 296 -18.00 9.83 -7.49
CA ALA A 296 -18.33 10.04 -6.09
C ALA A 296 -18.34 11.52 -5.69
N THR A 297 -19.28 11.89 -4.82
CA THR A 297 -19.31 13.18 -4.11
C THR A 297 -18.10 13.31 -3.19
N ALA A 298 -17.74 12.24 -2.48
CA ALA A 298 -16.51 12.14 -1.71
C ALA A 298 -16.12 10.70 -1.43
N LEU A 299 -14.81 10.48 -1.29
CA LEU A 299 -14.25 9.27 -0.68
C LEU A 299 -14.26 9.41 0.84
N VAL A 300 -14.67 8.35 1.55
CA VAL A 300 -14.68 8.27 3.02
C VAL A 300 -13.72 7.18 3.50
N SER A 301 -12.74 7.56 4.32
CA SER A 301 -11.78 6.63 4.93
C SER A 301 -11.69 6.84 6.44
N PHE A 302 -12.42 6.02 7.20
CA PHE A 302 -12.51 6.14 8.66
C PHE A 302 -11.51 5.25 9.41
N SER A 303 -10.34 4.99 8.82
CA SER A 303 -9.39 3.99 9.30
C SER A 303 -8.75 4.37 10.65
N ARG A 304 -8.49 3.38 11.51
CA ARG A 304 -7.74 3.55 12.77
C ARG A 304 -6.22 3.64 12.57
N ALA A 305 -5.71 3.10 11.47
CA ALA A 305 -4.29 3.17 11.13
C ALA A 305 -4.08 3.16 9.62
N GLU A 306 -3.33 4.14 9.12
CA GLU A 306 -2.98 4.28 7.71
C GLU A 306 -1.57 4.87 7.57
N THR A 307 -0.70 4.28 6.74
CA THR A 307 0.68 4.80 6.55
C THR A 307 0.72 5.95 5.58
N PHE A 308 0.02 5.84 4.46
CA PHE A 308 -0.05 6.88 3.44
C PHE A 308 -1.41 6.93 2.74
N GLY A 309 -2.10 5.79 2.57
CA GLY A 309 -3.42 5.73 1.96
C GLY A 309 -3.39 5.91 0.44
N CYS A 310 -2.98 4.88 -0.31
CA CYS A 310 -2.96 4.92 -1.79
C CYS A 310 -4.31 5.36 -2.37
N VAL A 311 -5.41 4.85 -1.81
CA VAL A 311 -6.79 5.21 -2.19
C VAL A 311 -7.08 6.71 -2.06
N LEU A 312 -6.45 7.41 -1.10
CA LEU A 312 -6.61 8.85 -0.91
C LEU A 312 -5.92 9.63 -2.04
N LEU A 313 -4.77 9.15 -2.51
CA LEU A 313 -4.05 9.71 -3.65
C LEU A 313 -4.78 9.44 -4.97
N GLU A 314 -5.37 8.26 -5.10
CA GLU A 314 -6.20 7.87 -6.25
C GLU A 314 -7.43 8.78 -6.35
N ALA A 315 -8.16 8.97 -5.24
CA ALA A 315 -9.29 9.90 -5.18
C ALA A 315 -8.85 11.33 -5.55
N ARG A 316 -7.72 11.76 -5.01
CA ARG A 316 -7.11 13.05 -5.34
C ARG A 316 -6.76 13.19 -6.83
N ALA A 317 -6.20 12.16 -7.45
CA ALA A 317 -5.89 12.15 -8.87
C ALA A 317 -7.16 12.22 -9.75
N CYS A 318 -8.26 11.65 -9.27
CA CYS A 318 -9.61 11.77 -9.86
C CYS A 318 -10.30 13.12 -9.58
N GLY A 319 -9.72 13.99 -8.75
CA GLY A 319 -10.38 15.23 -8.31
C GLY A 319 -11.55 15.00 -7.34
N CYS A 320 -11.62 13.81 -6.72
CA CYS A 320 -12.63 13.45 -5.72
C CYS A 320 -12.19 13.95 -4.32
N PRO A 321 -13.01 14.76 -3.63
CA PRO A 321 -12.77 15.15 -2.25
C PRO A 321 -12.69 13.97 -1.30
N VAL A 322 -11.94 14.12 -0.21
CA VAL A 322 -11.75 13.06 0.79
C VAL A 322 -12.21 13.51 2.17
N VAL A 323 -12.93 12.65 2.89
CA VAL A 323 -13.09 12.74 4.35
C VAL A 323 -12.34 11.57 4.97
N ALA A 324 -11.26 11.85 5.71
CA ALA A 324 -10.38 10.82 6.25
C ALA A 324 -10.00 11.05 7.71
N THR A 325 -9.55 9.99 8.39
CA THR A 325 -9.01 10.09 9.75
C THR A 325 -7.57 10.61 9.76
N ARG A 326 -7.25 11.41 10.79
CA ARG A 326 -5.91 11.94 11.08
C ARG A 326 -5.01 10.85 11.68
N THR A 327 -4.58 9.88 10.87
CA THR A 327 -3.68 8.77 11.29
C THR A 327 -2.41 8.70 10.47
N GLY A 328 -1.31 8.24 11.09
CA GLY A 328 -0.02 8.02 10.44
C GLY A 328 0.40 9.18 9.50
N GLY A 329 0.55 8.88 8.21
CA GLY A 329 0.95 9.86 7.18
C GLY A 329 -0.19 10.54 6.44
N VAL A 330 -1.46 10.21 6.75
CA VAL A 330 -2.63 10.82 6.09
C VAL A 330 -2.62 12.35 6.17
N PRO A 331 -2.28 13.00 7.30
CA PRO A 331 -2.34 14.47 7.40
C PRO A 331 -1.41 15.22 6.44
N GLU A 332 -0.38 14.56 5.92
CA GLU A 332 0.53 15.13 4.91
C GLU A 332 -0.17 15.34 3.57
N LEU A 333 -1.16 14.51 3.26
CA LEU A 333 -1.94 14.62 2.03
C LEU A 333 -2.89 15.81 2.02
N PHE A 334 -3.13 16.43 3.18
CA PHE A 334 -4.08 17.52 3.38
C PHE A 334 -3.37 18.84 3.66
N GLN A 335 -2.12 19.02 3.20
CA GLN A 335 -1.35 20.26 3.39
C GLN A 335 -1.38 21.15 2.13
N PRO A 336 -1.70 22.46 2.23
CA PRO A 336 -2.11 23.18 3.45
C PRO A 336 -3.48 22.70 3.96
N GLU A 337 -3.72 22.85 5.27
CA GLU A 337 -4.87 22.23 5.96
C GLU A 337 -6.20 22.41 5.20
N ASN A 338 -6.96 21.32 5.09
CA ASN A 338 -8.24 21.24 4.38
C ASN A 338 -8.18 21.58 2.87
N ALA A 339 -7.02 21.63 2.23
CA ALA A 339 -6.95 21.93 0.79
C ALA A 339 -7.57 20.86 -0.11
N PHE A 340 -7.69 19.62 0.37
CA PHE A 340 -8.01 18.45 -0.45
C PHE A 340 -9.12 17.56 0.12
N GLY A 341 -9.68 17.98 1.25
CA GLY A 341 -10.66 17.21 1.99
C GLY A 341 -10.77 17.66 3.44
N LEU A 342 -11.46 16.88 4.27
CA LEU A 342 -11.59 17.12 5.71
C LEU A 342 -10.94 15.99 6.50
N LEU A 343 -10.27 16.36 7.59
CA LEU A 343 -9.68 15.41 8.53
C LEU A 343 -10.50 15.33 9.81
N VAL A 344 -10.77 14.11 10.26
CA VAL A 344 -11.46 13.82 11.53
C VAL A 344 -10.57 12.99 12.45
N LYS A 345 -10.89 12.95 13.74
CA LYS A 345 -10.18 12.09 14.68
C LYS A 345 -10.58 10.62 14.46
N PRO A 346 -9.66 9.65 14.61
CA PRO A 346 -10.02 8.23 14.61
C PRO A 346 -11.09 7.92 15.66
N ASP A 347 -12.02 7.03 15.33
CA ASP A 347 -13.12 6.58 16.18
C ASP A 347 -14.10 7.69 16.63
N ASP A 348 -13.99 8.91 16.10
CA ASP A 348 -14.90 10.02 16.35
C ASP A 348 -15.99 10.08 15.27
N GLU A 349 -17.07 9.33 15.50
CA GLU A 349 -18.20 9.26 14.57
C GLU A 349 -18.96 10.58 14.45
N ALA A 350 -19.02 11.38 15.51
CA ALA A 350 -19.67 12.69 15.48
C ALA A 350 -18.89 13.66 14.59
N ALA A 351 -17.55 13.67 14.69
CA ALA A 351 -16.72 14.44 13.78
C ALA A 351 -16.83 13.95 12.33
N LEU A 352 -16.90 12.62 12.10
CA LEU A 352 -17.13 12.07 10.77
C LEU A 352 -18.45 12.55 10.17
N GLU A 353 -19.53 12.45 10.94
CA GLU A 353 -20.86 12.90 10.55
C GLU A 353 -20.88 14.39 10.19
N ALA A 354 -20.33 15.25 11.06
CA ALA A 354 -20.26 16.69 10.81
C ALA A 354 -19.43 17.02 9.54
N ALA A 355 -18.33 16.31 9.31
CA ALA A 355 -17.51 16.49 8.11
C ALA A 355 -18.26 16.07 6.84
N LEU A 356 -18.95 14.94 6.86
CA LEU A 356 -19.76 14.47 5.73
C LEU A 356 -20.93 15.41 5.45
N THR A 357 -21.64 15.89 6.48
CA THR A 357 -22.71 16.88 6.32
C THR A 357 -22.22 18.15 5.61
N ARG A 358 -21.05 18.67 5.97
CA ARG A 358 -20.46 19.85 5.30
C ARG A 358 -20.16 19.59 3.82
N VAL A 359 -19.69 18.39 3.48
CA VAL A 359 -19.40 17.98 2.10
C VAL A 359 -20.70 17.82 1.31
N LEU A 360 -21.68 17.08 1.86
CA LEU A 360 -22.97 16.82 1.23
C LEU A 360 -23.76 18.11 1.00
N ALA A 361 -23.69 19.06 1.93
CA ALA A 361 -24.29 20.39 1.81
C ALA A 361 -23.54 21.36 0.88
N GLY A 362 -22.40 20.94 0.30
CA GLY A 362 -21.59 21.80 -0.57
C GLY A 362 -20.98 23.02 0.14
N MET A 363 -20.89 22.98 1.48
CA MET A 363 -20.29 24.05 2.30
C MET A 363 -18.77 24.12 2.16
N VAL A 364 -18.17 23.06 1.62
CA VAL A 364 -16.76 23.00 1.25
C VAL A 364 -16.64 22.66 -0.22
N ARG A 365 -15.79 23.41 -0.93
CA ARG A 365 -15.50 23.19 -2.35
C ARG A 365 -13.99 22.98 -2.51
N PHE A 366 -13.64 21.94 -3.22
CA PHE A 366 -12.25 21.61 -3.53
C PHE A 366 -12.07 21.75 -5.03
N ASP A 367 -10.97 22.37 -5.46
CA ASP A 367 -10.65 22.52 -6.87
C ASP A 367 -10.11 21.17 -7.42
N PRO A 368 -10.86 20.48 -8.31
CA PRO A 368 -10.43 19.20 -8.87
C PRO A 368 -9.13 19.30 -9.67
N ALA A 369 -8.86 20.44 -10.32
CA ALA A 369 -7.63 20.65 -11.08
C ALA A 369 -6.42 20.74 -10.14
N ARG A 370 -6.57 21.46 -9.01
CA ARG A 370 -5.53 21.56 -7.98
C ARG A 370 -5.27 20.22 -7.29
N LEU A 371 -6.32 19.46 -6.99
CA LEU A 371 -6.22 18.10 -6.46
C LEU A 371 -5.35 17.23 -7.37
N ARG A 372 -5.69 17.18 -8.67
CA ARG A 372 -4.98 16.39 -9.68
C ARG A 372 -3.53 16.84 -9.88
N ALA A 373 -3.29 18.15 -9.98
CA ALA A 373 -1.96 18.70 -10.25
C ALA A 373 -0.95 18.28 -9.18
N ASP A 374 -1.33 18.30 -7.90
CA ASP A 374 -0.43 17.85 -6.83
C ASP A 374 -0.22 16.32 -6.85
N ALA A 375 -1.27 15.53 -7.10
CA ALA A 375 -1.11 14.08 -7.25
C ALA A 375 -0.16 13.72 -8.40
N ALA A 376 -0.28 14.41 -9.54
CA ALA A 376 0.62 14.25 -10.68
C ALA A 376 2.07 14.63 -10.35
N ALA A 377 2.27 15.73 -9.62
CA ALA A 377 3.61 16.19 -9.26
C ALA A 377 4.34 15.22 -8.31
N ARG A 378 3.62 14.56 -7.39
CA ARG A 378 4.23 13.77 -6.31
C ARG A 378 4.15 12.26 -6.49
N CYS A 379 3.09 11.77 -7.13
CA CYS A 379 2.72 10.35 -7.09
C CYS A 379 2.66 9.71 -8.48
N ALA A 380 2.80 10.47 -9.56
CA ALA A 380 2.82 9.91 -10.91
C ALA A 380 4.00 8.95 -11.10
N PRO A 381 3.88 7.91 -11.94
CA PRO A 381 4.94 6.91 -12.13
C PRO A 381 6.27 7.55 -12.52
N ALA A 382 6.25 8.54 -13.40
CA ALA A 382 7.46 9.24 -13.84
C ALA A 382 8.18 10.00 -12.70
N ALA A 383 7.42 10.69 -11.84
CA ALA A 383 7.97 11.45 -10.71
C ALA A 383 8.58 10.52 -9.66
N VAL A 384 7.88 9.45 -9.31
CA VAL A 384 8.35 8.46 -8.33
C VAL A 384 9.54 7.67 -8.88
N GLY A 385 9.50 7.25 -10.15
CA GLY A 385 10.61 6.60 -10.82
C GLY A 385 11.88 7.46 -10.84
N ALA A 386 11.74 8.76 -11.14
CA ALA A 386 12.85 9.72 -11.10
C ALA A 386 13.45 9.87 -9.69
N ALA A 387 12.61 9.97 -8.66
CA ALA A 387 13.06 10.06 -7.27
C ALA A 387 13.86 8.82 -6.83
N PHE A 388 13.41 7.62 -7.17
CA PHE A 388 14.17 6.40 -6.89
C PHE A 388 15.45 6.30 -7.72
N GLY A 389 15.42 6.70 -9.00
CA GLY A 389 16.61 6.74 -9.85
C GLY A 389 17.70 7.66 -9.28
N ALA A 390 17.33 8.82 -8.72
CA ALA A 390 18.25 9.70 -8.01
C ALA A 390 18.80 9.06 -6.72
N LEU A 391 17.93 8.46 -5.91
CA LEU A 391 18.33 7.76 -4.69
C LEU A 391 19.33 6.63 -4.96
N TYR A 392 19.10 5.84 -6.01
CA TYR A 392 20.00 4.75 -6.39
C TYR A 392 21.37 5.24 -6.79
N ARG A 393 21.46 6.29 -7.62
CA ARG A 393 22.74 6.90 -8.01
C ARG A 393 23.51 7.39 -6.79
N GLN A 394 22.85 8.14 -5.91
CA GLN A 394 23.45 8.63 -4.67
C GLN A 394 24.00 7.48 -3.80
N VAL A 395 23.26 6.38 -3.67
CA VAL A 395 23.68 5.20 -2.90
C VAL A 395 24.89 4.51 -3.54
N LEU A 396 24.90 4.35 -4.86
CA LEU A 396 25.98 3.65 -5.57
C LEU A 396 27.27 4.47 -5.61
N GLU A 397 27.20 5.78 -5.88
CA GLU A 397 28.36 6.68 -5.88
C GLU A 397 29.07 6.68 -4.52
N SER A 398 28.29 6.73 -3.44
CA SER A 398 28.84 6.70 -2.08
C SER A 398 29.36 5.35 -1.60
N SER A 399 29.15 4.28 -2.38
CA SER A 399 29.66 2.93 -2.07
C SER A 399 30.97 2.62 -2.81
N SER A 400 31.40 3.51 -3.72
CA SER A 400 32.65 3.42 -4.48
C SER A 400 33.84 4.10 -3.78
N HIS A 401 33.61 4.71 -2.63
CA HIS A 401 34.60 5.24 -1.68
C HIS A 401 34.52 4.45 -0.38
#